data_AF-A0A820TPV6-F1
#
_entry.id   AF-A0A820TPV6-F1
#
_cell.length_a   1.000
_cell.length_b   1.000
_cell.length_c   1.000
_cell.angle_alpha   90.00
_cell.angle_beta   90.00
_cell.angle_gamma   90.00
#
_symmetry.space_group_name_H-M   'P 1'
#
loop_
_entity.id
_entity.type
_entity.pdbx_description
1 polymer ?
#
loop_
_entity_poly.entity_id
_entity_poly.type
_entity_poly.pdbx_seq_one_letter_code
_entity_poly.pdbx_strand_id
1 'polypeptide(L)' 'MSFQLPREQFRTMILYDWKIGLTYKDSHTRLLQAWGEQAPSDHTVFNWFREFQRDNFSVQDAPRSGRPSTSVN' A
#
# COMPACT_ATOMS: atom_id res chain seq x y z
N MET A 1 -24.66 0.28 4.57
CA MET A 1 -23.45 1.12 4.44
C MET A 1 -22.22 0.24 4.48
N SER A 2 -21.51 0.07 3.36
CA SER A 2 -20.16 -0.50 3.34
C SER A 2 -19.17 0.64 3.61
N PHE A 3 -18.58 0.67 4.81
CA PHE A 3 -17.48 1.57 5.11
C PHE A 3 -16.23 0.99 4.42
N GLN A 4 -15.80 1.56 3.30
CA GLN A 4 -14.54 1.19 2.62
C GLN A 4 -13.45 2.15 3.06
N LEU A 5 -12.34 1.62 3.59
CA LEU A 5 -11.16 2.44 3.86
C LEU A 5 -10.49 2.88 2.55
N PRO A 6 -10.10 4.16 2.43
CA PRO A 6 -9.26 4.62 1.34
C PRO A 6 -7.95 3.85 1.29
N ARG A 7 -7.44 3.59 0.09
CA ARG A 7 -6.14 2.89 -0.12
C ARG A 7 -4.99 3.54 0.63
N GLU A 8 -5.01 4.86 0.79
CA GLU A 8 -4.01 5.62 1.55
C GLU A 8 -3.96 5.24 3.02
N GLN A 9 -5.11 4.93 3.64
CA GLN A 9 -5.14 4.54 5.05
C GLN A 9 -4.48 3.17 5.27
N PHE A 10 -4.71 2.23 4.36
CA PHE A 10 -4.01 0.94 4.41
C PHE A 10 -2.50 1.12 4.26
N ARG A 11 -2.03 2.03 3.40
CA ARG A 11 -0.60 2.34 3.28
C ARG A 11 -0.02 2.90 4.57
N THR A 12 -0.74 3.80 5.24
CA THR A 12 -0.33 4.33 6.55
C THR A 12 -0.26 3.23 7.60
N MET A 13 -1.20 2.27 7.60
CA MET A 13 -1.17 1.13 8.51
C MET A 13 0.02 0.19 8.24
N ILE A 14 0.28 -0.12 6.96
CA ILE A 14 1.44 -0.93 6.55
C ILE A 14 2.74 -0.21 6.94
N LEU A 15 2.82 1.11 6.77
CA LEU A 15 3.98 1.91 7.20
C LEU A 15 4.17 1.85 8.71
N TYR A 16 3.10 1.96 9.49
CA TYR A 16 3.14 1.80 10.94
C TYR A 16 3.66 0.41 11.32
N ASP A 17 3.11 -0.66 10.74
CA ASP A 17 3.53 -2.05 10.98
C ASP A 17 5.01 -2.26 10.63
N TRP A 18 5.48 -1.67 9.53
CA TRP A 18 6.90 -1.70 9.15
C TRP A 18 7.78 -0.96 10.16
N LYS A 19 7.36 0.23 10.65
CA LYS A 19 8.11 1.02 11.63
C LYS A 19 8.27 0.31 12.98
N ILE A 20 7.28 -0.47 13.40
CA ILE A 20 7.35 -1.28 14.62
C ILE A 20 8.11 -2.61 14.42
N GLY A 21 8.60 -2.88 13.21
CA GLY A 21 9.44 -4.03 12.89
C GLY A 21 8.68 -5.33 12.63
N LEU A 22 7.38 -5.27 12.31
CA LEU A 22 6.64 -6.47 11.88
C LEU A 22 7.15 -6.96 10.53
N THR A 23 6.94 -8.26 10.26
CA THR A 23 7.13 -8.79 8.91
C THR A 23 5.92 -8.47 8.03
N TYR A 24 6.09 -8.51 6.71
CA TYR A 24 4.97 -8.28 5.78
C TYR A 24 3.83 -9.29 5.98
N LYS A 25 4.16 -10.53 6.37
CA LYS A 25 3.16 -11.59 6.61
C LYS A 25 2.33 -11.30 7.85
N ASP A 26 2.97 -10.82 8.91
CA ASP A 26 2.28 -10.45 10.16
C ASP A 26 1.37 -9.25 9.91
N SER A 27 1.87 -8.23 9.19
CA SER A 27 1.08 -7.07 8.78
C SER A 27 -0.13 -7.48 7.94
N HIS A 28 0.06 -8.33 6.91
CA HIS A 28 -1.05 -8.82 6.09
C HIS A 28 -2.08 -9.61 6.91
N THR A 29 -1.62 -10.50 7.80
CA THR A 29 -2.52 -11.30 8.66
C THR A 29 -3.34 -10.39 9.57
N ARG A 30 -2.71 -9.39 10.18
CA ARG A 30 -3.37 -8.41 11.05
C ARG A 30 -4.37 -7.55 10.27
N LEU A 31 -4.02 -7.11 9.06
CA LEU A 31 -4.92 -6.36 8.18
C LEU A 31 -6.12 -7.22 7.75
N LEU A 32 -5.88 -8.47 7.38
CA LEU A 32 -6.95 -9.39 7.01
C LEU A 32 -7.89 -9.69 8.18
N GLN A 33 -7.36 -9.86 9.39
CA GLN A 33 -8.16 -10.12 10.58
C GLN A 33 -9.06 -8.93 10.96
N ALA A 34 -8.59 -7.70 10.78
CA ALA A 34 -9.33 -6.51 11.16
C ALA A 34 -10.27 -5.97 10.06
N TRP A 35 -9.91 -6.12 8.77
CA TRP A 35 -10.67 -5.55 7.65
C TRP A 35 -11.27 -6.59 6.69
N GLY A 36 -10.98 -7.88 6.87
CA GLY A 36 -11.54 -8.97 6.06
C GLY A 36 -11.32 -8.75 4.57
N GLU A 37 -12.37 -8.85 3.77
CA GLU A 37 -12.32 -8.66 2.31
C GLU A 37 -11.87 -7.25 1.87
N GLN A 38 -11.92 -6.26 2.75
CA GLN A 38 -11.45 -4.92 2.42
C GLN A 38 -9.93 -4.77 2.60
N ALA A 39 -9.28 -5.74 3.22
CA ALA A 39 -7.85 -5.71 3.44
C ALA A 39 -7.08 -5.72 2.10
N PRO A 40 -5.93 -5.03 2.02
CA PRO A 40 -5.06 -5.12 0.86
C PRO A 40 -4.56 -6.56 0.69
N SER A 41 -4.38 -6.97 -0.57
CA SER A 41 -3.83 -8.29 -0.87
C SER A 41 -2.40 -8.43 -0.34
N ASP A 42 -1.99 -9.67 -0.08
CA ASP A 42 -0.62 -10.03 0.34
C ASP A 42 0.46 -9.38 -0.55
N HIS A 43 0.26 -9.43 -1.87
CA HIS A 43 1.17 -8.81 -2.83
C HIS A 43 1.24 -7.28 -2.70
N THR A 44 0.13 -6.63 -2.35
CA THR A 44 0.10 -5.18 -2.11
C THR A 44 0.90 -4.83 -0.86
N VAL A 45 0.70 -5.56 0.24
CA VAL A 45 1.46 -5.38 1.48
C VAL A 45 2.95 -5.60 1.23
N PHE A 46 3.32 -6.69 0.55
CA PHE A 46 4.70 -6.98 0.20
C PHE A 46 5.38 -5.87 -0.62
N ASN A 47 4.69 -5.33 -1.64
CA ASN A 47 5.24 -4.25 -2.45
C ASN A 47 5.49 -2.97 -1.63
N TRP A 48 4.58 -2.60 -0.73
CA TRP A 48 4.79 -1.45 0.14
C TRP A 48 5.95 -1.65 1.10
N PHE A 49 6.08 -2.85 1.68
CA PHE A 49 7.25 -3.21 2.49
C PHE A 49 8.57 -3.05 1.71
N ARG A 50 8.60 -3.46 0.44
CA ARG A 50 9.77 -3.26 -0.44
C ARG A 50 10.05 -1.78 -0.71
N GLU A 51 9.02 -0.97 -0.91
CA GLU A 51 9.18 0.48 -1.11
C GLU A 51 9.70 1.16 0.15
N PHE A 52 9.24 0.77 1.34
CA PHE A 52 9.76 1.30 2.61
C PHE A 52 11.22 0.91 2.86
N GLN A 53 11.64 -0.28 2.44
CA GLN A 53 13.06 -0.67 2.46
C GLN A 53 13.95 0.19 1.54
N ARG A 54 13.36 0.86 0.55
CA ARG A 54 14.05 1.80 -0.36
C ARG A 54 13.97 3.24 0.12
N ASP A 55 13.60 3.46 1.39
CA ASP A 55 13.33 4.76 1.99
C ASP A 55 12.26 5.60 1.26
N ASN A 56 11.39 4.94 0.49
CA ASN A 56 10.28 5.58 -0.19
C ASN A 56 9.02 5.54 0.70
N PHE A 57 8.87 6.56 1.55
CA PHE A 57 7.73 6.69 2.47
C PHE A 57 6.55 7.47 1.88
N SER A 58 6.54 7.74 0.58
CA SER A 58 5.43 8.43 -0.06
C SER A 58 4.16 7.57 0.00
N VAL A 59 3.21 7.97 0.84
CA VAL A 59 1.89 7.33 0.96
C VAL A 59 1.04 7.56 -0.30
N GLN A 60 1.36 8.62 -1.05
CA GLN A 60 0.70 8.96 -2.31
C GLN A 60 1.28 8.13 -3.46
N ASP A 61 0.41 7.72 -4.39
CA ASP A 61 0.86 7.17 -5.67
C ASP A 61 1.78 8.21 -6.33
N ALA A 62 2.99 7.78 -6.73
CA ALA A 62 3.80 8.60 -7.62
C ALA A 62 2.94 8.99 -8.84
N PRO A 63 3.08 10.23 -9.35
CA PRO A 63 2.37 10.62 -10.55
C PRO A 63 2.63 9.57 -11.61
N ARG A 64 1.57 8.89 -12.06
CA ARG A 64 1.68 7.88 -13.11
C ARG A 64 2.29 8.60 -14.29
N SER A 65 3.51 8.21 -14.67
CA SER A 65 4.10 8.68 -15.92
C SER A 65 3.15 8.19 -17.01
N GLY A 66 2.25 9.07 -17.45
CA GLY A 66 1.34 8.78 -18.54
C GLY A 66 2.16 8.34 -19.75
N ARG A 67 1.58 7.49 -20.59
CA ARG A 67 2.17 7.19 -21.89
C ARG A 67 2.43 8.52 -22.61
N PRO A 68 3.66 8.83 -23.06
CA PRO A 68 3.91 10.06 -23.78
C PRO A 68 2.94 10.17 -24.96
N SER A 69 2.22 11.28 -25.05
CA SER A 69 1.26 11.52 -26.12
C SER A 69 2.04 11.73 -27.42
N THR A 70 2.15 10.69 -28.24
CA THR A 70 2.64 10.79 -29.61
C THR A 70 1.54 11.38 -30.48
N SER A 71 1.31 12.68 -30.36
CA SER A 71 0.55 13.45 -31.35
C SER A 71 1.47 14.51 -31.92
N VAL A 72 2.11 14.18 -33.03
CA VAL A 72 2.75 15.14 -33.94
C VAL A 72 1.64 15.68 -34.84
N ASN A 73 1.47 17.01 -34.84
CA ASN A 73 0.60 17.74 -35.77
C ASN A 73 1.38 18.13 -37.03
#